data_AF-A0A2N2YDM2-F1
#
_entry.id   AF-A0A2N2YDM2-F1
#
_cell.length_a   1.000
_cell.length_b   1.000
_cell.length_c   1.000
_cell.angle_alpha   90.00
_cell.angle_beta   90.00
_cell.angle_gamma   90.00
#
_symmetry.space_group_name_H-M   'P 1'
#
loop_
_entity.id
_entity.type
_entity.pdbx_description
1 polymer ?
#
loop_
_entity_poly.entity_id
_entity_poly.type
_entity_poly.pdbx_seq_one_letter_code
_entity_poly.pdbx_strand_id
1 'polypeptide(L)'
;INEALKYLTEATALQDEEDLALIYFYMARCNQSLNKFVEARKNALKAIEYKPNYGEAYILIGDLYAATAKDCGDNELTARVGYWFAVDKYEKAKQVDSTVAEDANTRIRNYSKYFPTTETIFFYNLQEGDSYKIECWINETTKIRGNKTN
;
A
#
# COMPACT_ATOMS: atom_id res chain seq x y z
N ILE A 1 11.56 3.54 19.30
CA ILE A 1 10.34 3.51 18.45
C ILE A 1 9.06 3.74 19.27
N ASN A 2 8.79 2.97 20.34
CA ASN A 2 7.58 3.20 21.15
C ASN A 2 7.54 4.58 21.83
N GLU A 3 8.66 5.07 22.34
CA GLU A 3 8.74 6.44 22.88
C GLU A 3 8.51 7.51 21.80
N ALA A 4 9.04 7.29 20.59
CA ALA A 4 8.81 8.19 19.46
C ALA A 4 7.31 8.27 19.10
N LEU A 5 6.59 7.14 19.12
CA LEU A 5 5.13 7.15 18.91
C LEU A 5 4.39 7.96 19.97
N LYS A 6 4.83 7.91 21.24
CA LYS A 6 4.25 8.72 22.31
C LYS A 6 4.44 10.21 22.02
N TYR A 7 5.67 10.64 21.74
CA TYR A 7 5.98 12.04 21.43
C TYR A 7 5.25 12.54 20.17
N LEU A 8 5.19 11.74 19.12
CA LEU A 8 4.45 12.08 17.89
C LEU A 8 2.95 12.24 18.16
N THR A 9 2.37 11.37 19.00
CA THR A 9 0.95 11.47 19.37
C THR A 9 0.67 12.77 20.13
N GLU A 10 1.51 13.14 21.08
CA GLU A 10 1.41 14.40 21.81
C GLU A 10 1.56 15.61 20.87
N ALA A 11 2.49 15.55 19.90
CA ALA A 11 2.70 16.61 18.93
C ALA A 11 1.47 16.87 18.05
N THR A 12 0.66 15.84 17.71
CA THR A 12 -0.56 16.05 16.92
C THR A 12 -1.59 16.96 17.58
N ALA A 13 -1.52 17.15 18.91
CA ALA A 13 -2.43 18.03 19.64
C ALA A 13 -1.94 19.49 19.73
N LEU A 14 -0.69 19.75 19.33
CA LEU A 14 -0.02 21.04 19.56
C LEU A 14 0.42 21.74 18.27
N GLN A 15 0.37 21.04 17.13
CA GLN A 15 0.87 21.55 15.86
C GLN A 15 -0.24 22.03 14.92
N ASP A 16 0.15 22.94 14.03
CA ASP A 16 -0.69 23.43 12.94
C ASP A 16 -0.92 22.33 11.89
N GLU A 17 -2.01 22.44 11.13
CA GLU A 17 -2.41 21.42 10.14
C GLU A 17 -1.34 21.12 9.10
N GLU A 18 -0.46 22.07 8.80
CA GLU A 18 0.63 21.95 7.83
C GLU A 18 1.66 20.88 8.21
N ASP A 19 1.90 20.68 9.51
CA ASP A 19 2.87 19.69 10.00
C ASP A 19 2.24 18.32 10.27
N LEU A 20 0.91 18.25 10.40
CA LEU A 20 0.21 17.01 10.76
C LEU A 20 0.45 15.89 9.75
N ALA A 21 0.55 16.22 8.46
CA ALA A 21 0.89 15.24 7.42
C ALA A 21 2.20 14.50 7.75
N LEU A 22 3.26 15.26 8.09
CA LEU A 22 4.58 14.73 8.39
C LEU A 22 4.58 13.91 9.68
N ILE A 23 3.92 14.40 10.74
CA ILE A 23 3.80 13.66 12.01
C ILE A 23 3.12 12.31 11.79
N TYR A 24 1.96 12.31 11.12
CA TYR A 24 1.23 11.07 10.86
C TYR A 24 2.02 10.11 9.99
N PHE A 25 2.78 10.62 9.02
CA PHE A 25 3.68 9.78 8.23
C PHE A 25 4.78 9.14 9.07
N TYR A 26 5.41 9.88 10.01
CA TYR A 26 6.38 9.29 10.93
C TYR A 26 5.76 8.26 11.88
N MET A 27 4.53 8.50 12.35
CA MET A 27 3.79 7.50 13.12
C MET A 27 3.53 6.24 12.29
N ALA A 28 3.21 6.39 11.01
CA ALA A 28 3.01 5.27 10.09
C ALA A 28 4.29 4.46 9.92
N ARG A 29 5.44 5.11 9.72
CA ARG A 29 6.77 4.47 9.64
C ARG A 29 7.13 3.74 10.94
N CYS A 30 6.89 4.35 12.10
CA CYS A 30 7.12 3.69 13.38
C CYS A 30 6.26 2.43 13.54
N ASN A 31 4.98 2.49 13.18
CA ASN A 31 4.10 1.33 13.24
C ASN A 31 4.48 0.25 12.23
N GLN A 32 4.95 0.62 11.03
CA GLN A 32 5.52 -0.32 10.07
C GLN A 32 6.70 -1.08 10.68
N SER A 33 7.66 -0.38 11.29
CA SER A 33 8.81 -1.01 11.94
C SER A 33 8.46 -1.91 13.13
N LEU A 34 7.26 -1.74 13.70
CA LEU A 34 6.71 -2.60 14.75
C LEU A 34 5.81 -3.73 14.20
N ASN A 35 5.72 -3.90 12.88
CA ASN A 35 4.80 -4.82 12.20
C ASN A 35 3.31 -4.59 12.54
N LYS A 36 2.95 -3.37 12.97
CA LYS A 36 1.57 -2.94 13.23
C LYS A 36 0.95 -2.38 11.95
N PHE A 37 0.71 -3.26 10.98
CA PHE A 37 0.36 -2.86 9.60
C PHE A 37 -0.96 -2.09 9.49
N VAL A 38 -1.96 -2.45 10.29
CA VAL A 38 -3.28 -1.77 10.29
C VAL A 38 -3.13 -0.33 10.78
N GLU A 39 -2.40 -0.12 11.86
CA GLU A 39 -2.11 1.18 12.46
C GLU A 39 -1.18 2.01 11.57
N ALA A 40 -0.20 1.37 10.93
CA ALA A 40 0.67 2.00 9.95
C ALA A 40 -0.15 2.56 8.79
N ARG A 41 -1.04 1.75 8.20
CA ARG A 41 -1.95 2.21 7.14
C ARG A 41 -2.84 3.34 7.63
N LYS A 42 -3.45 3.21 8.81
CA LYS A 42 -4.34 4.24 9.37
C LYS A 42 -3.63 5.59 9.47
N ASN A 43 -2.39 5.62 9.97
CA ASN A 43 -1.62 6.85 10.08
C ASN A 43 -1.16 7.37 8.70
N ALA A 44 -0.79 6.50 7.76
CA ALA A 44 -0.45 6.93 6.40
C ALA A 44 -1.67 7.55 5.68
N LEU A 45 -2.87 6.99 5.87
CA LEU A 45 -4.11 7.56 5.34
C LEU A 45 -4.42 8.94 5.95
N LYS A 46 -4.22 9.11 7.26
CA LYS A 46 -4.32 10.44 7.89
C LYS A 46 -3.31 11.42 7.30
N ALA A 47 -2.07 11.00 7.05
CA ALA A 47 -1.08 11.86 6.39
C ALA A 47 -1.57 12.33 5.01
N ILE A 48 -2.23 11.46 4.26
CA ILE A 48 -2.84 11.75 2.96
C ILE A 48 -4.06 12.69 3.09
N GLU A 49 -4.84 12.59 4.17
CA GLU A 49 -5.94 13.52 4.44
C GLU A 49 -5.45 14.97 4.56
N TYR A 50 -4.34 15.19 5.27
CA TYR A 50 -3.73 16.53 5.39
C TYR A 50 -2.92 16.95 4.15
N LYS A 51 -2.29 15.99 3.46
CA LYS A 51 -1.52 16.25 2.24
C LYS A 51 -1.89 15.22 1.14
N PRO A 52 -2.90 15.51 0.30
CA PRO A 52 -3.38 14.58 -0.72
C PRO A 52 -2.33 14.19 -1.77
N ASN A 53 -1.31 15.02 -1.96
CA ASN A 53 -0.17 14.77 -2.83
C ASN A 53 1.06 14.19 -2.10
N TYR A 54 0.87 13.53 -0.94
CA TYR A 54 1.97 12.93 -0.20
C TYR A 54 2.39 11.58 -0.81
N GLY A 55 3.25 11.62 -1.82
CA GLY A 55 3.70 10.45 -2.57
C GLY A 55 4.29 9.35 -1.68
N GLU A 56 5.14 9.71 -0.71
CA GLU A 56 5.76 8.71 0.17
C GLU A 56 4.76 7.98 1.07
N ALA A 57 3.65 8.61 1.44
CA ALA A 57 2.59 7.98 2.23
C ALA A 57 1.87 6.89 1.41
N TYR A 58 1.61 7.14 0.13
CA TYR A 58 1.10 6.11 -0.78
C TYR A 58 2.11 4.97 -1.00
N ILE A 59 3.40 5.29 -1.19
CA ILE A 59 4.46 4.28 -1.26
C ILE A 59 4.46 3.42 0.01
N LEU A 60 4.38 4.04 1.18
CA LEU A 60 4.35 3.31 2.44
C LEU A 60 3.19 2.31 2.48
N ILE A 61 1.95 2.73 2.15
CA ILE A 61 0.80 1.82 2.12
C ILE A 61 1.04 0.65 1.17
N GLY A 62 1.58 0.92 -0.02
CA GLY A 62 1.94 -0.13 -0.97
C GLY A 62 2.96 -1.11 -0.40
N ASP A 63 3.98 -0.62 0.31
CA ASP A 63 5.00 -1.44 0.98
C ASP A 63 4.38 -2.32 2.09
N LEU A 64 3.38 -1.81 2.83
CA LEU A 64 2.63 -2.62 3.80
C LEU A 64 1.89 -3.77 3.10
N TYR A 65 1.20 -3.46 1.99
CA TYR A 65 0.42 -4.46 1.24
C TYR A 65 1.31 -5.52 0.61
N ALA A 66 2.45 -5.12 0.06
CA ALA A 66 3.43 -6.06 -0.49
C ALA A 66 4.05 -6.96 0.58
N ALA A 67 4.35 -6.41 1.76
CA ALA A 67 4.93 -7.16 2.87
C ALA A 67 4.00 -8.26 3.39
N THR A 68 2.69 -7.99 3.43
CA THR A 68 1.67 -8.94 3.91
C THR A 68 0.88 -9.62 2.78
N ALA A 69 1.32 -9.52 1.53
CA ALA A 69 0.52 -9.99 0.38
C ALA A 69 0.20 -11.48 0.49
N LYS A 70 1.15 -12.27 0.99
CA LYS A 70 1.01 -13.71 1.21
C LYS A 70 0.09 -14.06 2.38
N ASP A 71 -0.12 -13.14 3.31
CA ASP A 71 -1.00 -13.35 4.48
C ASP A 71 -2.48 -13.22 4.10
N CYS A 72 -2.78 -12.74 2.90
CA CYS A 72 -4.12 -12.49 2.39
C CYS A 72 -4.73 -13.67 1.61
N GLY A 73 -4.14 -14.87 1.70
CA GLY A 73 -4.67 -16.02 1.00
C GLY A 73 -3.86 -17.31 1.17
N ASP A 74 -4.49 -18.43 0.83
CA ASP A 74 -3.98 -19.78 1.03
C ASP A 74 -3.82 -20.58 -0.27
N ASN A 75 -4.26 -20.04 -1.41
CA ASN A 75 -4.14 -20.66 -2.72
C ASN A 75 -3.29 -19.83 -3.69
N GLU A 76 -3.01 -20.40 -4.86
CA GLU A 76 -2.11 -19.83 -5.87
C GLU A 76 -2.50 -18.42 -6.31
N LEU A 77 -3.80 -18.14 -6.39
CA LEU A 77 -4.33 -16.83 -6.74
C LEU A 77 -4.23 -15.89 -5.53
N THR A 78 -4.90 -16.23 -4.42
CA THR A 78 -5.09 -15.32 -3.27
C THR A 78 -3.78 -15.00 -2.54
N ALA A 79 -2.78 -15.88 -2.59
CA ALA A 79 -1.46 -15.58 -2.05
C ALA A 79 -0.69 -14.51 -2.85
N ARG A 80 -1.20 -14.09 -4.02
CA ARG A 80 -0.58 -13.11 -4.92
C ARG A 80 -1.41 -11.85 -5.12
N VAL A 81 -2.73 -11.90 -4.93
CA VAL A 81 -3.62 -10.75 -5.21
C VAL A 81 -3.27 -9.51 -4.40
N GLY A 82 -2.66 -9.64 -3.22
CA GLY A 82 -2.16 -8.51 -2.42
C GLY A 82 -1.19 -7.60 -3.20
N TYR A 83 -0.42 -8.14 -4.15
CA TYR A 83 0.48 -7.35 -4.99
C TYR A 83 -0.24 -6.41 -5.96
N TRP A 84 -1.46 -6.74 -6.41
CA TRP A 84 -2.27 -5.81 -7.21
C TRP A 84 -2.53 -4.51 -6.44
N PHE A 85 -2.93 -4.65 -5.17
CA PHE A 85 -3.22 -3.51 -4.30
C PHE A 85 -1.96 -2.72 -3.97
N ALA A 86 -0.82 -3.39 -3.77
CA ALA A 86 0.46 -2.71 -3.59
C ALA A 86 0.79 -1.83 -4.81
N VAL A 87 0.68 -2.41 -6.01
CA VAL A 87 0.94 -1.71 -7.28
C VAL A 87 -0.02 -0.54 -7.50
N ASP A 88 -1.30 -0.68 -7.15
CA ASP A 88 -2.25 0.44 -7.23
C ASP A 88 -1.81 1.65 -6.38
N LYS A 89 -1.24 1.41 -5.20
CA LYS A 89 -0.74 2.50 -4.35
C LYS A 89 0.52 3.14 -4.93
N TYR A 90 1.42 2.37 -5.54
CA TYR A 90 2.60 2.92 -6.21
C TYR A 90 2.23 3.73 -7.45
N GLU A 91 1.27 3.24 -8.24
CA GLU A 91 0.71 3.98 -9.38
C GLU A 91 0.08 5.30 -8.91
N LYS A 92 -0.68 5.26 -7.82
CA LYS A 92 -1.25 6.47 -7.21
C LYS A 92 -0.16 7.42 -6.71
N ALA A 93 0.90 6.92 -6.09
CA ALA A 93 2.00 7.72 -5.56
C ALA A 93 2.64 8.59 -6.66
N LYS A 94 3.08 7.99 -7.77
CA LYS A 94 3.69 8.74 -8.88
C LYS A 94 2.71 9.64 -9.63
N GLN A 95 1.41 9.35 -9.56
CA GLN A 95 0.37 10.18 -10.16
C GLN A 95 0.18 11.49 -9.39
N VAL A 96 0.21 11.43 -8.05
CA VAL A 96 -0.02 12.62 -7.21
C VAL A 96 1.26 13.38 -6.89
N ASP A 97 2.42 12.72 -6.98
CA ASP A 97 3.72 13.27 -6.66
C ASP A 97 4.79 12.72 -7.62
N SER A 98 5.28 13.56 -8.51
CA SER A 98 6.29 13.17 -9.50
C SER A 98 7.68 12.96 -8.89
N THR A 99 7.94 13.49 -7.68
CA THR A 99 9.25 13.35 -7.04
C THR A 99 9.55 11.92 -6.60
N VAL A 100 8.51 11.13 -6.34
CA VAL A 100 8.62 9.72 -5.96
C VAL A 100 8.47 8.76 -7.14
N ALA A 101 8.42 9.26 -8.37
CA ALA A 101 8.09 8.45 -9.54
C ALA A 101 9.10 7.33 -9.81
N GLU A 102 10.40 7.58 -9.64
CA GLU A 102 11.44 6.56 -9.81
C GLU A 102 11.30 5.41 -8.81
N ASP A 103 11.11 5.76 -7.54
CA ASP A 103 10.90 4.84 -6.43
C ASP A 103 9.64 3.98 -6.61
N ALA A 104 8.54 4.62 -7.03
CA ALA A 104 7.28 3.94 -7.34
C ALA A 104 7.44 2.99 -8.53
N ASN A 105 8.05 3.44 -9.63
CA ASN A 105 8.26 2.63 -10.83
C ASN A 105 9.14 1.41 -10.55
N THR A 106 10.15 1.55 -9.69
CA THR A 106 10.98 0.42 -9.26
C THR A 106 10.15 -0.63 -8.53
N ARG A 107 9.30 -0.22 -7.58
CA ARG A 107 8.39 -1.14 -6.87
C ARG A 107 7.35 -1.77 -7.80
N ILE A 108 6.77 -1.00 -8.72
CA ILE A 108 5.84 -1.51 -9.74
C ILE A 108 6.49 -2.63 -10.56
N ARG A 109 7.72 -2.44 -11.04
CA ARG A 109 8.46 -3.46 -11.79
C ARG A 109 8.78 -4.69 -10.96
N ASN A 110 9.08 -4.51 -9.68
CA ASN A 110 9.42 -5.62 -8.79
C ASN A 110 8.19 -6.46 -8.44
N TYR A 111 7.06 -5.81 -8.14
CA TYR A 111 5.87 -6.50 -7.64
C TYR A 111 4.90 -6.97 -8.73
N SER A 112 4.84 -6.31 -9.89
CA SER A 112 3.99 -6.76 -11.02
C SER A 112 4.37 -8.16 -11.51
N LYS A 113 5.63 -8.57 -11.34
CA LYS A 113 6.11 -9.91 -11.69
C LYS A 113 5.50 -11.03 -10.84
N TYR A 114 4.95 -10.69 -9.67
CA TYR A 114 4.33 -11.67 -8.78
C TYR A 114 2.83 -11.81 -8.99
N PHE A 115 2.23 -11.03 -9.90
CA PHE A 115 0.81 -11.15 -10.22
C PHE A 115 0.47 -12.60 -10.63
N PRO A 116 -0.78 -13.03 -10.40
CA PRO A 116 -1.27 -14.27 -10.97
C PRO A 116 -1.06 -14.31 -12.50
N THR A 117 -0.75 -15.47 -13.05
CA THR A 117 -0.69 -15.63 -14.52
C THR A 117 -2.12 -15.59 -15.08
N THR A 118 -2.26 -15.32 -16.37
CA THR A 118 -3.57 -15.39 -17.05
C THR A 118 -4.20 -16.78 -16.93
N GLU A 119 -3.39 -17.86 -16.94
CA GLU A 119 -3.85 -19.23 -16.70
C GLU A 119 -4.44 -19.40 -15.30
N THR A 120 -3.73 -18.94 -14.25
CA THR A 120 -4.24 -18.96 -12.88
C THR A 120 -5.54 -18.16 -12.79
N ILE A 121 -5.58 -16.94 -13.33
CA ILE A 121 -6.79 -16.08 -13.32
C ILE A 121 -7.98 -16.83 -13.95
N PHE A 122 -7.78 -17.45 -15.11
CA PHE A 122 -8.81 -18.22 -15.80
C PHE A 122 -9.25 -19.46 -15.01
N PHE A 123 -8.31 -20.21 -14.40
CA PHE A 123 -8.60 -21.38 -13.57
C PHE A 123 -9.55 -21.06 -12.41
N TYR A 124 -9.42 -19.87 -11.82
CA TYR A 124 -10.32 -19.38 -10.77
C TYR A 124 -11.58 -18.66 -11.32
N ASN A 125 -11.90 -18.82 -12.61
CA ASN A 125 -13.04 -18.18 -13.29
C ASN A 125 -13.07 -16.65 -13.17
N LEU A 126 -11.90 -16.01 -13.17
CA LEU A 126 -11.76 -14.56 -13.17
C LEU A 126 -11.33 -14.06 -14.55
N GLN A 127 -11.56 -12.78 -14.82
CA GLN A 127 -11.20 -12.13 -16.07
C GLN A 127 -10.40 -10.85 -15.81
N GLU A 128 -9.35 -10.62 -16.62
CA GLU A 128 -8.59 -9.37 -16.55
C GLU A 128 -9.48 -8.15 -16.86
N GLY A 129 -9.28 -7.07 -16.12
CA GLY A 129 -10.09 -5.85 -16.21
C GLY A 129 -11.33 -5.82 -15.29
N ASP A 130 -11.77 -6.98 -14.80
CA ASP A 130 -12.85 -7.05 -13.84
C ASP A 130 -12.42 -6.51 -12.47
N SER A 131 -13.42 -6.12 -11.67
CA SER A 131 -13.20 -5.67 -10.31
C SER A 131 -13.00 -6.86 -9.37
N TYR A 132 -12.00 -6.79 -8.50
CA TYR A 132 -11.73 -7.81 -7.48
C TYR A 132 -11.61 -7.18 -6.11
N LYS A 133 -12.36 -7.71 -5.14
CA LYS A 133 -12.28 -7.32 -3.73
C LYS A 133 -11.45 -8.34 -2.97
N ILE A 134 -10.42 -7.89 -2.27
CA ILE A 134 -9.59 -8.77 -1.44
C ILE A 134 -10.22 -8.95 -0.05
N GLU A 135 -10.28 -10.19 0.42
CA GLU A 135 -10.89 -10.55 1.70
C GLU A 135 -9.83 -10.76 2.79
N CYS A 136 -9.05 -9.73 3.07
CA CYS A 136 -8.10 -9.68 4.20
C CYS A 136 -8.09 -8.29 4.83
N TRP A 137 -7.16 -8.00 5.75
CA TRP A 137 -7.05 -6.69 6.40
C TRP A 137 -6.91 -5.52 5.42
N ILE A 138 -6.43 -5.78 4.19
CA ILE A 138 -6.40 -4.82 3.08
C ILE A 138 -7.83 -4.34 2.76
N ASN A 139 -8.79 -5.25 2.54
CA ASN A 139 -10.22 -4.97 2.33
C ASN A 139 -10.50 -3.82 1.33
N GLU A 140 -9.77 -3.79 0.21
CA GLU A 140 -9.96 -2.82 -0.88
C GLU A 140 -10.46 -3.52 -2.15
N THR A 141 -10.80 -2.73 -3.17
CA THR A 141 -11.12 -3.24 -4.52
C THR A 141 -10.06 -2.78 -5.52
N THR A 142 -9.68 -3.69 -6.43
CA THR A 142 -8.69 -3.46 -7.49
C THR A 142 -9.23 -3.91 -8.85
N LYS A 143 -8.41 -3.76 -9.89
CA LYS A 143 -8.62 -4.36 -11.21
C LYS A 143 -7.71 -5.57 -11.40
N ILE A 144 -8.30 -6.67 -11.88
CA ILE A 144 -7.59 -7.91 -12.16
C ILE A 144 -6.62 -7.69 -13.32
N ARG A 145 -5.36 -8.09 -13.12
CA ARG A 145 -4.28 -7.96 -14.10
C ARG A 145 -3.43 -9.22 -14.09
N GLY A 146 -3.18 -9.80 -15.27
CA GLY A 146 -2.25 -10.90 -15.42
C GLY A 146 -0.81 -10.44 -15.30
N ASN A 147 0.07 -11.35 -14.86
CA ASN A 147 1.50 -11.16 -15.04
C ASN A 147 1.82 -11.18 -16.54
N LYS A 148 2.22 -10.01 -17.08
CA LYS A 148 2.69 -9.92 -18.46
C LYS A 148 4.13 -10.41 -18.50
N THR A 149 4.29 -11.68 -18.84
CA THR A 149 5.61 -12.20 -19.24
C THR A 149 5.89 -11.64 -20.63
N ASN A 150 6.90 -10.77 -20.73
CA ASN A 150 7.48 -10.42 -22.03
C ASN A 150 8.17 -11.64 -22.63
#